data_AF-A0AAD5XCN6-F1
#
_entry.id   AF-A0AAD5XCN6-F1
#
_cell.length_a   1.000
_cell.length_b   1.000
_cell.length_c   1.000
_cell.angle_alpha   90.00
_cell.angle_beta   90.00
_cell.angle_gamma   90.00
#
_symmetry.space_group_name_H-M   'P 1'
#
loop_
_entity.id
_entity.type
_entity.pdbx_description
1 polymer ?
#
loop_
_entity_poly.entity_id
_entity_poly.type
_entity_poly.pdbx_seq_one_letter_code
_entity_poly.pdbx_strand_id
1 'polypeptide(L)'
;MPVIHFRLLKTNFSSSLVVSLSLAMMIIPPMLFPCENYHVDQISKLFAWLVFVLRTFEIATFDRRLVRKWSLFDYFELLATSSNDPMRIERQPQSNKTGKLEKNWHPLVVNPQDRTPLFFLRVAAHLFLTLVAYALSRAYLAKHPYYENFG
;
A
#
# COMPACT_ATOMS: atom_id res chain seq x y z
N MET A 1 7.31 4.97 -15.82
CA MET A 1 6.86 5.30 -14.45
C MET A 1 7.48 4.43 -13.36
N PRO A 2 7.45 3.07 -13.43
CA PRO A 2 7.95 2.21 -12.35
C PRO A 2 9.46 2.41 -12.06
N VAL A 3 10.25 2.63 -13.10
CA VAL A 3 11.70 2.87 -13.00
C VAL A 3 12.02 4.20 -12.29
N ILE A 4 11.20 5.23 -12.50
CA ILE A 4 11.39 6.54 -11.86
C ILE A 4 11.05 6.44 -10.38
N HIS A 5 9.94 5.76 -10.05
CA HIS A 5 9.60 5.41 -8.66
C HIS A 5 10.73 4.65 -7.97
N PHE A 6 11.29 3.63 -8.62
CA PHE A 6 12.42 2.88 -8.09
C PHE A 6 13.67 3.74 -7.84
N ARG A 7 14.00 4.65 -8.78
CA ARG A 7 15.09 5.61 -8.56
C ARG A 7 14.82 6.55 -7.39
N LEU A 8 13.59 7.03 -7.24
CA LEU A 8 13.18 7.85 -6.10
C LEU A 8 13.30 7.10 -4.76
N LEU A 9 12.97 5.81 -4.73
CA LEU A 9 13.13 4.97 -3.54
C LEU A 9 14.59 4.82 -3.09
N LYS A 10 15.55 4.93 -4.02
CA LYS A 10 16.99 4.84 -3.74
C LYS A 10 17.59 6.13 -3.18
N THR A 11 16.86 7.25 -3.26
CA THR A 11 17.33 8.55 -2.74
C THR A 11 17.27 8.65 -1.21
N ASN A 12 17.79 9.75 -0.65
CA ASN A 12 17.68 10.11 0.77
C ASN A 12 16.39 10.88 1.11
N PHE A 13 15.42 11.01 0.18
CA PHE A 13 14.18 11.72 0.47
C PHE A 13 13.30 11.00 1.49
N SER A 14 12.48 11.77 2.21
CA SER A 14 11.57 11.21 3.21
C SER A 14 10.53 10.28 2.59
N SER A 15 10.15 9.23 3.35
CA SER A 15 8.80 8.63 3.41
C SER A 15 7.78 9.26 2.48
N SER A 16 7.22 10.34 3.01
CA SER A 16 6.08 11.06 2.49
C SER A 16 6.36 11.75 1.16
N LEU A 17 7.57 12.30 0.97
CA LEU A 17 7.92 13.03 -0.25
C LEU A 17 8.06 12.07 -1.45
N VAL A 18 8.63 10.89 -1.23
CA VAL A 18 8.69 9.87 -2.29
C VAL A 18 7.28 9.42 -2.67
N VAL A 19 6.40 9.21 -1.69
CA VAL A 19 5.00 8.83 -1.96
C VAL A 19 4.26 9.93 -2.71
N SER A 20 4.34 11.19 -2.25
CA SER A 20 3.64 12.30 -2.89
C SER A 20 4.11 12.53 -4.34
N LEU A 21 5.42 12.49 -4.57
CA LEU A 21 5.98 12.65 -5.92
C LEU A 21 5.57 11.49 -6.83
N SER A 22 5.56 10.28 -6.29
CA SER A 22 5.13 9.07 -7.01
C SER A 22 3.66 9.11 -7.41
N LEU A 23 2.80 9.59 -6.51
CA LEU A 23 1.37 9.78 -6.79
C LEU A 23 1.16 10.85 -7.87
N ALA A 24 1.86 11.98 -7.78
CA ALA A 24 1.80 13.02 -8.80
C ALA A 24 2.22 12.49 -10.18
N MET A 25 3.30 11.71 -10.23
CA MET A 25 3.77 11.07 -11.47
C MET A 25 2.82 9.99 -12.03
N MET A 26 1.87 9.49 -11.25
CA MET A 26 0.87 8.52 -11.73
C MET A 26 -0.38 9.21 -12.27
N ILE A 27 -0.72 10.40 -11.79
CA ILE A 27 -1.94 11.13 -12.19
C ILE A 27 -1.70 11.86 -13.52
N ILE A 28 -0.56 12.54 -13.66
CA ILE A 28 -0.31 13.45 -14.78
C ILE A 28 -0.19 12.73 -16.14
N PRO A 29 0.59 11.65 -16.31
CA PRO A 29 0.80 11.04 -17.62
C PRO A 29 -0.46 10.42 -18.25
N PRO A 30 -1.33 9.69 -17.52
CA PRO A 30 -2.56 9.16 -18.08
C PRO A 30 -3.55 10.24 -18.53
N MET A 31 -3.48 11.45 -17.95
CA MET A 31 -4.30 12.58 -18.42
C MET A 31 -3.86 13.11 -19.78
N LEU A 32 -2.61 12.87 -20.18
CA LEU A 32 -2.05 13.34 -21.46
C LEU A 32 -2.38 12.43 -22.64
N PHE A 33 -2.80 11.18 -22.40
CA PHE A 33 -3.12 10.19 -23.42
C PHE A 33 -4.56 9.68 -23.28
N PRO A 34 -5.55 10.40 -23.83
CA PRO A 34 -6.92 9.92 -23.89
C PRO A 34 -7.08 8.82 -24.95
N CYS A 35 -7.78 7.74 -24.61
CA CYS A 35 -8.25 6.74 -25.58
C CYS A 35 -9.63 7.15 -26.12
N GLU A 36 -9.96 6.78 -27.37
CA GLU A 36 -11.24 7.10 -28.00
C GLU A 36 -12.45 6.53 -27.23
N ASN A 37 -12.29 5.33 -26.65
CA ASN A 37 -13.34 4.73 -25.83
C ASN A 37 -13.18 5.17 -24.37
N TYR A 38 -14.00 6.15 -23.98
CA TYR A 38 -14.01 6.73 -22.64
C TYR A 38 -14.14 5.68 -21.52
N HIS A 39 -14.99 4.66 -21.69
CA HIS A 39 -15.21 3.67 -20.63
C HIS A 39 -13.99 2.77 -20.42
N VAL A 40 -13.38 2.31 -21.52
CA VAL A 40 -12.16 1.48 -21.46
C VAL A 40 -11.00 2.30 -20.91
N ASP A 41 -10.91 3.57 -21.28
CA ASP A 41 -9.92 4.52 -20.78
C ASP A 41 -10.01 4.69 -19.26
N GLN A 42 -11.20 4.99 -18.74
CA GLN A 42 -11.41 5.19 -17.30
C GLN A 42 -11.16 3.91 -16.50
N ILE A 43 -11.63 2.76 -16.97
CA ILE A 43 -11.47 1.48 -16.25
C ILE A 43 -9.99 1.08 -16.21
N SER A 44 -9.28 1.18 -17.33
CA SER A 44 -7.85 0.83 -17.38
C SER A 44 -6.99 1.77 -16.52
N LYS A 45 -7.27 3.08 -16.55
CA LYS A 45 -6.60 4.08 -15.70
C LYS A 45 -6.90 3.85 -14.22
N LEU A 46 -8.16 3.62 -13.86
CA LEU A 46 -8.56 3.35 -12.49
C LEU A 46 -7.91 2.07 -11.95
N PHE A 47 -7.88 1.00 -12.74
CA PHE A 47 -7.24 -0.25 -12.35
C PHE A 47 -5.72 -0.06 -12.17
N ALA A 48 -5.06 0.59 -13.11
CA ALA A 48 -3.63 0.88 -13.02
C ALA A 48 -3.30 1.76 -11.80
N TRP A 49 -4.10 2.80 -11.55
CA TRP A 49 -3.95 3.67 -10.37
C TRP A 49 -4.14 2.90 -9.08
N LEU A 50 -5.21 2.11 -8.95
CA LEU A 50 -5.50 1.38 -7.73
C LEU A 50 -4.35 0.42 -7.38
N VAL A 51 -3.86 -0.35 -8.36
CA VAL A 51 -2.72 -1.25 -8.16
C VAL A 51 -1.46 -0.47 -7.78
N PHE A 52 -1.12 0.60 -8.52
CA PHE A 52 0.12 1.34 -8.24
C PHE A 52 0.10 2.10 -6.92
N VAL A 53 -1.01 2.74 -6.58
CA VAL A 53 -1.18 3.48 -5.32
C VAL A 53 -1.05 2.54 -4.14
N LEU A 54 -1.76 1.41 -4.16
CA LEU A 54 -1.66 0.39 -3.12
C LEU A 54 -0.22 -0.12 -2.96
N ARG A 55 0.48 -0.36 -4.08
CA ARG A 55 1.89 -0.80 -4.05
C ARG A 55 2.85 0.27 -3.53
N THR A 56 2.64 1.53 -3.89
CA THR A 56 3.46 2.64 -3.36
C THR A 56 3.26 2.80 -1.85
N PHE A 57 2.04 2.66 -1.35
CA PHE A 57 1.77 2.66 0.09
C PHE A 57 2.39 1.45 0.79
N GLU A 58 2.26 0.25 0.23
CA GLU A 58 2.91 -0.96 0.76
C GLU A 58 4.43 -0.75 0.86
N ILE A 59 5.07 -0.23 -0.18
CA ILE A 59 6.52 0.02 -0.19
C ILE A 59 6.91 1.08 0.86
N ALA A 60 6.09 2.09 1.07
CA ALA A 60 6.35 3.14 2.05
C ALA A 60 6.36 2.63 3.50
N THR A 61 5.76 1.46 3.76
CA THR A 61 5.75 0.83 5.09
C THR A 61 7.01 0.04 5.41
N PHE A 62 7.83 -0.31 4.42
CA PHE A 62 9.07 -1.06 4.66
C PHE A 62 10.22 -0.15 5.11
N ASP A 63 11.18 -0.74 5.86
CA ASP A 63 12.40 -0.02 6.23
C ASP A 63 13.19 0.39 4.97
N ARG A 64 13.54 1.67 4.90
CA ARG A 64 14.36 2.25 3.83
C ARG A 64 15.70 1.54 3.66
N ARG A 65 16.25 0.98 4.73
CA ARG A 65 17.50 0.21 4.68
C ARG A 65 17.36 -1.06 3.85
N LEU A 66 16.19 -1.70 3.91
CA LEU A 66 15.86 -2.89 3.11
C LEU A 66 15.61 -2.50 1.66
N VAL A 67 14.73 -1.52 1.43
CA VAL A 67 14.34 -1.07 0.09
C VAL A 67 15.55 -0.59 -0.73
N ARG A 68 16.56 0.00 -0.08
CA ARG A 68 17.81 0.40 -0.74
C ARG A 68 18.62 -0.76 -1.30
N LYS A 69 18.47 -1.97 -0.79
CA LYS A 69 19.21 -3.15 -1.27
C LYS A 69 18.50 -3.84 -2.44
N TRP A 70 17.22 -3.53 -2.67
CA TRP A 70 16.43 -4.19 -3.70
C TRP A 70 17.03 -4.00 -5.09
N SER A 71 17.04 -5.07 -5.86
CA SER A 71 17.28 -5.01 -7.29
C SER A 71 16.04 -4.45 -8.01
N LEU A 72 16.20 -4.05 -9.27
CA LEU A 72 15.04 -3.70 -10.11
C LEU A 72 14.08 -4.89 -10.26
N PHE A 73 14.63 -6.12 -10.28
CA PHE A 73 13.85 -7.34 -10.39
C PHE A 73 12.99 -7.56 -9.14
N ASP A 74 13.55 -7.41 -7.94
CA ASP A 74 12.82 -7.55 -6.67
C ASP A 74 11.69 -6.52 -6.54
N TYR A 75 11.91 -5.34 -7.12
CA TYR A 75 10.90 -4.28 -7.18
C TYR A 75 9.74 -4.63 -8.12
N PHE A 76 10.04 -5.19 -9.30
CA PHE A 76 8.99 -5.66 -10.21
C PHE A 76 8.27 -6.90 -9.69
N GLU A 77 9.00 -7.81 -9.04
CA GLU A 77 8.43 -8.97 -8.36
C GLU A 77 7.41 -8.52 -7.29
N LEU A 78 7.78 -7.53 -6.48
CA LEU A 78 6.88 -6.95 -5.49
C LEU A 78 5.65 -6.28 -6.13
N LEU A 79 5.86 -5.48 -7.19
CA LEU A 79 4.75 -4.84 -7.91
C LEU A 79 3.74 -5.88 -8.42
N ALA A 80 4.24 -6.99 -8.99
CA ALA A 80 3.42 -8.04 -9.53
C ALA A 80 2.75 -8.91 -8.44
N THR A 81 3.48 -9.25 -7.37
CA THR A 81 3.09 -10.36 -6.48
C THR A 81 2.83 -9.96 -5.03
N SER A 82 3.05 -8.70 -4.63
CA SER A 82 3.00 -8.25 -3.21
C SER A 82 4.07 -8.90 -2.32
N SER A 83 5.03 -9.62 -2.90
CA SER A 83 6.07 -10.31 -2.17
C SER A 83 7.38 -10.22 -2.95
N ASN A 84 8.50 -10.22 -2.25
CA ASN A 84 9.82 -10.37 -2.84
C ASN A 84 10.74 -11.14 -1.90
N ASP A 85 11.84 -11.66 -2.42
CA ASP A 85 12.80 -12.42 -1.61
C ASP A 85 13.36 -11.65 -0.40
N PRO A 86 13.71 -10.36 -0.51
CA PRO A 86 14.12 -9.55 0.66
C PRO A 86 13.07 -9.50 1.78
N MET A 87 11.78 -9.38 1.44
CA MET A 87 10.69 -9.44 2.43
C MET A 87 10.55 -10.82 3.05
N ARG A 88 10.75 -11.90 2.28
CA ARG A 88 10.70 -13.27 2.82
C ARG A 88 11.79 -13.50 3.86
N ILE A 89 12.98 -12.95 3.63
CA ILE A 89 14.12 -13.07 4.55
C ILE A 89 13.88 -12.25 5.83
N GLU A 90 13.28 -11.05 5.73
CA GLU A 90 12.96 -10.24 6.91
C GLU A 90 11.80 -10.81 7.74
N ARG A 91 10.85 -11.50 7.09
CA ARG A 91 9.72 -12.17 7.76
C ARG A 91 10.06 -13.54 8.32
N GLN A 92 11.18 -14.14 7.92
CA GLN A 92 11.66 -15.33 8.62
C GLN A 92 12.02 -14.90 10.04
N PRO A 93 11.39 -15.47 11.09
CA PRO A 93 11.77 -15.16 12.45
C PRO A 93 13.26 -15.45 12.55
N GLN A 94 14.03 -14.53 13.12
CA GLN A 94 15.40 -14.78 13.58
C GLN A 94 15.40 -15.77 14.76
N SER A 95 14.69 -16.87 14.61
CA SER A 95 14.40 -17.92 15.59
C SER A 95 15.64 -18.64 16.09
N ASN A 96 16.80 -18.41 15.46
CA ASN A 96 17.99 -19.21 15.74
C ASN A 96 19.12 -18.47 16.46
N LYS A 97 18.98 -17.19 16.89
CA LYS A 97 20.12 -16.53 17.56
C LYS A 97 19.91 -15.75 18.85
N THR A 98 18.71 -15.41 19.31
CA THR A 98 18.59 -14.85 20.68
C THR A 98 17.25 -15.16 21.32
N GLY A 99 17.28 -15.91 22.42
CA GLY A 99 16.11 -16.22 23.25
C GLY A 99 15.61 -15.01 24.04
N LYS A 100 15.04 -14.03 23.35
CA LYS A 100 14.22 -12.99 23.97
C LYS A 100 12.84 -13.02 23.29
N LEU A 101 11.85 -13.47 24.04
CA LEU A 101 10.43 -13.29 23.73
C LEU A 101 10.13 -11.79 23.78
N GLU A 102 10.45 -11.07 22.71
CA GLU A 102 9.86 -9.75 22.49
C GLU A 102 8.37 -9.96 22.19
N LYS A 103 7.51 -9.52 23.12
CA LYS A 103 6.06 -9.34 22.92
C LYS A 103 5.78 -8.18 21.96
N ASN A 104 6.48 -8.15 20.83
CA ASN A 104 6.16 -7.22 19.77
C ASN A 104 4.97 -7.81 19.02
N TRP A 105 3.84 -7.11 19.04
CA TRP A 105 2.71 -7.46 18.20
C TRP A 105 3.20 -7.40 16.75
N HIS A 106 3.31 -8.57 16.12
CA HIS A 106 3.60 -8.66 14.70
C HIS A 106 2.28 -8.91 13.98
N PRO A 107 1.97 -8.15 12.91
CA PRO A 107 0.79 -8.45 12.11
C PRO A 107 0.94 -9.87 11.58
N LEU A 108 -0.05 -10.72 11.87
CA LEU A 108 -0.06 -12.10 11.43
C LEU A 108 -0.06 -12.12 9.89
N VAL A 109 1.09 -12.44 9.30
CA VAL A 109 1.19 -12.62 7.86
C VAL A 109 0.54 -13.96 7.53
N VAL A 110 -0.67 -13.91 7.00
CA VAL A 110 -1.46 -15.09 6.64
C VAL A 110 -0.79 -15.78 5.45
N ASN A 111 -0.35 -17.02 5.62
CA ASN A 111 0.29 -17.78 4.54
C ASN A 111 -0.74 -18.07 3.43
N PRO A 112 -0.31 -18.27 2.17
CA PRO A 112 -1.22 -18.58 1.07
C PRO A 112 -2.11 -19.80 1.33
N GLN A 113 -1.61 -20.77 2.11
CA GLN A 113 -2.31 -21.99 2.49
C GLN A 113 -3.45 -21.76 3.50
N ASP A 114 -3.40 -20.65 4.24
CA ASP A 114 -4.39 -20.31 5.28
C ASP A 114 -5.59 -19.51 4.71
N ARG A 115 -5.57 -19.19 3.41
CA ARG A 115 -6.59 -18.40 2.69
C ARG A 115 -7.81 -19.23 2.34
N THR A 116 -8.48 -19.74 3.36
CA THR A 116 -9.75 -20.47 3.21
C THR A 116 -10.93 -19.53 2.91
N PRO A 117 -12.06 -20.01 2.37
CA PRO A 117 -13.25 -19.18 2.15
C PRO A 117 -13.71 -18.45 3.42
N LEU A 118 -13.55 -19.09 4.58
CA LEU A 118 -13.86 -18.51 5.89
C LEU A 118 -12.97 -17.32 6.24
N PHE A 119 -11.70 -17.35 5.84
CA PHE A 119 -10.78 -16.22 5.98
C PHE A 119 -11.28 -15.00 5.20
N PHE A 120 -11.66 -15.19 3.93
CA PHE A 120 -12.19 -14.10 3.10
C PHE A 120 -13.50 -13.55 3.65
N LEU A 121 -14.38 -14.41 4.17
CA LEU A 121 -15.63 -13.98 4.80
C LEU A 121 -15.37 -13.11 6.04
N ARG A 122 -14.41 -13.48 6.89
CA ARG A 122 -14.01 -12.68 8.06
C ARG A 122 -13.43 -11.33 7.67
N VAL A 123 -12.56 -11.29 6.64
CA VAL A 123 -11.99 -10.05 6.13
C VAL A 123 -13.07 -9.14 5.54
N ALA A 124 -13.99 -9.70 4.75
CA ALA A 124 -15.11 -8.96 4.17
C ALA A 124 -16.01 -8.37 5.25
N ALA A 125 -16.35 -9.14 6.30
CA ALA A 125 -17.13 -8.66 7.43
C ALA A 125 -16.42 -7.53 8.19
N HIS A 126 -15.12 -7.65 8.41
CA HIS A 126 -14.34 -6.61 9.09
C HIS A 126 -14.29 -5.31 8.27
N LEU A 127 -14.06 -5.41 6.96
CA LEU A 127 -14.11 -4.27 6.03
C LEU A 127 -15.50 -3.62 5.98
N PHE A 128 -16.55 -4.43 6.00
CA PHE A 128 -17.91 -3.90 6.03
C PHE A 128 -18.18 -3.11 7.32
N LEU A 129 -17.77 -3.65 8.47
CA LEU A 129 -17.93 -2.97 9.76
C LEU A 129 -17.15 -1.65 9.84
N THR A 130 -15.91 -1.62 9.35
CA THR A 130 -15.11 -0.38 9.33
C THR A 130 -15.72 0.65 8.39
N LEU A 131 -16.26 0.23 7.24
CA LEU A 131 -16.95 1.11 6.31
C LEU A 131 -18.22 1.72 6.92
N VAL A 132 -19.02 0.90 7.61
CA VAL A 132 -20.23 1.37 8.32
C VAL A 132 -19.85 2.37 9.42
N ALA A 133 -18.85 2.05 10.25
CA ALA A 133 -18.38 2.96 11.29
C ALA A 133 -17.88 4.29 10.71
N TYR A 134 -17.15 4.25 9.60
CA TYR A 134 -16.69 5.44 8.90
C TYR A 134 -17.85 6.26 8.33
N ALA A 135 -18.81 5.62 7.68
CA ALA A 135 -19.99 6.29 7.11
C ALA A 135 -20.82 6.97 8.20
N LEU A 136 -21.05 6.30 9.34
CA LEU A 136 -21.74 6.87 10.50
C LEU A 136 -20.97 8.04 11.09
N SER A 137 -19.65 7.92 11.26
CA SER A 137 -18.80 9.01 11.77
C SER A 137 -18.86 10.23 10.86
N ARG A 138 -18.80 10.02 9.53
CA ARG A 138 -18.91 11.09 8.55
C ARG A 138 -20.30 11.73 8.54
N ALA A 139 -21.36 10.94 8.63
CA ALA A 139 -22.73 11.45 8.74
C ALA A 139 -22.94 12.25 10.03
N TYR A 140 -22.35 11.81 11.14
CA TYR A 140 -22.35 12.53 12.41
C TYR A 140 -21.65 13.88 12.29
N LEU A 141 -20.45 13.91 11.70
CA LEU A 141 -19.70 15.15 11.46
C LEU A 141 -20.41 16.09 10.48
N ALA A 142 -21.14 15.56 9.50
CA ALA A 142 -21.95 16.37 8.60
C ALA A 142 -23.16 16.99 9.31
N LYS A 143 -23.74 16.27 10.28
CA LYS A 143 -24.88 16.75 11.09
C LYS A 143 -24.45 17.72 12.20
N HIS A 144 -23.27 17.50 12.78
CA HIS A 144 -22.67 18.33 13.81
C HIS A 144 -21.34 18.87 13.29
N PRO A 145 -21.37 19.85 12.35
CA PRO A 145 -20.16 20.45 11.85
C PRO A 145 -19.38 21.07 13.02
N TYR A 146 -18.10 20.73 13.12
CA TYR A 146 -17.18 21.40 14.03
C TYR A 146 -17.01 22.84 13.54
N TYR A 147 -17.75 23.77 14.14
CA TYR A 147 -17.44 25.18 14.01
C TYR A 147 -16.19 25.44 14.84
N GLU A 148 -15.04 25.48 14.17
CA GLU A 148 -13.81 26.02 14.74
C GLU A 148 -14.03 27.50 15.02
N ASN A 149 -14.41 27.83 16.26
CA ASN A 149 -14.23 29.18 16.79
C ASN A 149 -12.74 29.36 17.12
N PHE A 150 -11.91 29.45 16.08
CA PHE A 150 -10.53 29.92 16.21
C PHE A 150 -10.41 31.26 15.50
N GLY A 151 -10.48 32.33 16.31
CA GLY A 151 -9.90 33.67 16.07
C GLY A 151 -10.41 34.44 14.87
#